data_AF-A0A2V7DLR1-F1
#
_entry.id   AF-A0A2V7DLR1-F1
#
_cell.length_a   1.000
_cell.length_b   1.000
_cell.length_c   1.000
_cell.angle_alpha   90.00
_cell.angle_beta   90.00
_cell.angle_gamma   90.00
#
_symmetry.space_group_name_H-M   'P 1'
#
loop_
_entity.id
_entity.type
_entity.pdbx_description
1 polymer ?
#
loop_
_entity_poly.entity_id
_entity_poly.type
_entity_poly.pdbx_seq_one_letter_code
_entity_poly.pdbx_strand_id
1 'polypeptide(L)'
;MSPRRLALVAATVVVATLLAAWGTSGALRIRAIRHEITAAERDIEALRAKATALTQTIDRLRNDPAYIEKLAREEYGLVREGETVLKFPSRPK
;
A
#
# COMPACT_ATOMS: atom_id res chain seq x y z
N MET A 1 -14.15 -34.33 -50.47
CA MET A 1 -14.42 -32.87 -50.33
C MET A 1 -13.71 -32.14 -51.45
N SER A 2 -14.35 -31.19 -52.13
CA SER A 2 -13.68 -30.44 -53.19
C SER A 2 -12.58 -29.53 -52.60
N PRO A 3 -11.41 -29.40 -53.25
CA PRO A 3 -10.27 -28.65 -52.72
C PRO A 3 -10.60 -27.19 -52.40
N ARG A 4 -11.59 -26.63 -53.10
CA ARG A 4 -12.12 -25.28 -52.88
C ARG A 4 -12.78 -25.11 -51.49
N ARG A 5 -13.46 -26.13 -50.98
CA ARG A 5 -14.10 -26.09 -49.66
C ARG A 5 -13.07 -26.12 -48.53
N LEU A 6 -12.01 -26.91 -48.70
CA LEU A 6 -10.90 -26.95 -47.74
C LEU A 6 -10.17 -25.61 -47.66
N ALA A 7 -9.91 -24.97 -48.80
CA ALA A 7 -9.27 -23.65 -48.84
C ALA A 7 -10.10 -22.56 -48.13
N LEU A 8 -11.42 -22.56 -48.33
CA LEU A 8 -12.33 -21.61 -47.66
C LEU A 8 -12.37 -21.81 -46.14
N VAL A 9 -12.41 -23.07 -45.67
CA VAL A 9 -12.37 -23.39 -44.24
C VAL A 9 -11.03 -22.97 -43.63
N ALA A 10 -9.92 -23.25 -44.31
CA ALA A 10 -8.60 -22.81 -43.85
C ALA A 10 -8.52 -21.28 -43.75
N ALA A 11 -8.99 -20.55 -44.77
CA ALA A 11 -8.99 -19.09 -44.76
C ALA A 11 -9.85 -18.50 -43.61
N THR A 12 -11.01 -19.08 -43.33
CA THR A 12 -11.86 -18.64 -42.21
C THR A 12 -11.21 -18.90 -40.86
N VAL A 13 -10.56 -20.04 -40.67
CA VAL A 13 -9.80 -20.34 -39.45
C VAL A 13 -8.63 -19.36 -39.26
N VAL A 14 -7.91 -19.02 -40.32
CA VAL A 14 -6.83 -18.03 -40.27
C VAL A 14 -7.35 -16.65 -39.88
N VAL A 15 -8.46 -16.21 -40.48
CA VAL A 15 -9.06 -14.90 -40.12
C VAL A 15 -9.54 -14.91 -38.66
N ALA A 16 -10.21 -15.97 -38.22
CA ALA A 16 -10.70 -16.08 -36.84
C ALA A 16 -9.57 -16.07 -35.81
N THR A 17 -8.47 -16.75 -36.08
CA THR A 17 -7.29 -16.78 -35.19
C THR A 17 -6.59 -15.43 -35.12
N LEU A 18 -6.47 -14.69 -36.23
CA LEU A 18 -5.92 -13.33 -36.23
C LEU A 18 -6.78 -12.36 -35.42
N LEU A 19 -8.11 -12.42 -35.55
CA LEU A 19 -9.04 -11.61 -34.78
C LEU A 19 -8.98 -11.93 -33.28
N ALA A 20 -8.91 -13.22 -32.93
CA ALA A 20 -8.76 -13.66 -31.55
C ALA A 20 -7.43 -13.20 -30.94
N ALA A 21 -6.32 -13.34 -31.67
CA ALA A 21 -5.00 -12.88 -31.24
C ALA A 21 -5.00 -11.37 -30.96
N TRP A 22 -5.62 -10.57 -31.83
CA TRP A 22 -5.78 -9.14 -31.59
C TRP A 22 -6.64 -8.83 -30.35
N GLY A 23 -7.77 -9.52 -30.16
CA GLY A 23 -8.65 -9.31 -29.00
C GLY A 23 -7.99 -9.66 -27.65
N THR A 24 -7.15 -10.70 -27.61
CA THR A 24 -6.50 -11.16 -26.38
C THR A 24 -5.50 -10.15 -25.81
N SER A 25 -4.72 -9.48 -26.66
CA SER A 25 -3.75 -8.46 -26.24
C SER A 25 -4.42 -7.26 -25.55
N GLY A 26 -5.60 -6.84 -26.02
CA GLY A 26 -6.39 -5.78 -25.40
C GLY A 26 -6.92 -6.17 -24.02
N ALA A 27 -7.41 -7.41 -23.88
CA ALA A 27 -7.96 -7.90 -22.62
C ALA A 27 -6.90 -8.00 -21.50
N LEU A 28 -5.66 -8.40 -21.83
CA LEU A 28 -4.55 -8.44 -20.88
C LEU A 28 -4.17 -7.03 -20.41
N ARG A 29 -4.09 -6.06 -21.33
CA ARG A 29 -3.79 -4.67 -21.01
C ARG A 29 -4.85 -4.05 -20.10
N ILE A 30 -6.13 -4.30 -20.36
CA ILE A 30 -7.23 -3.81 -19.51
C ILE A 30 -7.14 -4.41 -18.11
N ARG A 31 -6.79 -5.70 -18.00
CA ARG A 31 -6.56 -6.33 -16.68
C ARG A 31 -5.40 -5.69 -15.93
N ALA A 32 -4.28 -5.43 -16.60
CA ALA A 32 -3.12 -4.77 -15.99
C ALA A 32 -3.49 -3.36 -15.48
N ILE A 33 -4.13 -2.54 -16.32
CA ILE A 33 -4.56 -1.19 -15.94
C ILE A 33 -5.54 -1.21 -14.75
N ARG A 34 -6.50 -2.14 -14.75
CA ARG A 34 -7.41 -2.31 -13.60
C ARG A 34 -6.65 -2.64 -12.32
N HIS A 35 -5.64 -3.49 -12.42
CA HIS A 35 -4.82 -3.87 -11.28
C HIS A 35 -3.97 -2.70 -10.76
N GLU A 36 -3.44 -1.87 -11.65
CA GLU A 36 -2.73 -0.63 -11.30
C GLU A 36 -3.65 0.38 -10.62
N ILE A 37 -4.88 0.56 -11.12
CA ILE A 37 -5.89 1.43 -10.49
C ILE A 37 -6.17 0.96 -9.06
N THR A 38 -6.47 -0.33 -8.87
CA THR A 38 -6.76 -0.87 -7.54
C THR A 38 -5.56 -0.77 -6.59
N ALA A 39 -4.33 -0.94 -7.09
CA ALA A 39 -3.13 -0.74 -6.29
C ALA A 39 -2.98 0.74 -5.87
N ALA A 40 -3.13 1.67 -6.81
CA ALA A 40 -3.05 3.11 -6.54
C ALA A 40 -4.13 3.57 -5.54
N GLU A 41 -5.36 3.05 -5.65
CA GLU A 41 -6.44 3.34 -4.70
C GLU A 41 -6.09 2.91 -3.28
N ARG A 42 -5.52 1.70 -3.11
CA ARG A 42 -5.05 1.21 -1.81
C ARG A 42 -3.93 2.08 -1.24
N ASP A 43 -2.99 2.50 -2.08
CA ASP A 43 -1.90 3.37 -1.65
C ASP A 43 -2.41 4.73 -1.20
N ILE A 44 -3.38 5.31 -1.92
CA ILE A 44 -4.04 6.56 -1.53
C ILE A 44 -4.71 6.41 -0.16
N GLU A 45 -5.44 5.31 0.08
CA GLU A 45 -6.10 5.06 1.35
C GLU A 45 -5.08 4.94 2.50
N ALA A 46 -4.00 4.16 2.29
CA ALA A 46 -2.94 4.00 3.27
C ALA A 46 -2.23 5.32 3.58
N LEU A 47 -1.95 6.15 2.57
CA LEU A 47 -1.34 7.46 2.75
C LEU A 47 -2.26 8.43 3.49
N ARG A 48 -3.56 8.41 3.20
CA ARG A 48 -4.55 9.21 3.95
C ARG A 48 -4.60 8.81 5.42
N ALA A 49 -4.62 7.52 5.72
CA ALA A 49 -4.59 7.04 7.10
C ALA A 49 -3.32 7.49 7.84
N LYS A 50 -2.15 7.39 7.20
CA LYS A 50 -0.88 7.89 7.74
C LYS A 50 -0.90 9.40 7.97
N ALA A 51 -1.41 10.16 7.02
CA ALA A 51 -1.52 11.61 7.14
C ALA A 51 -2.41 12.02 8.32
N THR A 52 -3.55 11.36 8.51
CA THR A 52 -4.44 11.59 9.66
C THR A 52 -3.75 11.27 10.98
N ALA A 53 -3.09 10.11 11.10
CA ALA A 53 -2.37 9.72 12.31
C ALA A 53 -1.23 10.68 12.65
N LEU A 54 -0.49 11.13 11.63
CA LEU A 54 0.59 12.10 11.82
C LEU A 54 0.05 13.47 12.26
N THR A 55 -1.07 13.91 11.67
CA THR A 55 -1.74 15.15 12.04
C THR A 55 -2.21 15.13 13.50
N GLN A 56 -2.81 14.02 13.95
CA GLN A 56 -3.19 13.84 15.36
C GLN A 56 -1.98 13.84 16.29
N THR A 57 -0.85 13.28 15.85
CA THR A 57 0.38 13.29 16.63
C THR A 57 0.95 14.70 16.75
N ILE A 58 0.97 15.46 15.65
CA ILE A 58 1.36 16.88 15.65
C ILE A 58 0.47 17.68 16.60
N ASP A 59 -0.85 17.45 16.57
CA ASP A 59 -1.79 18.14 17.44
C ASP A 59 -1.51 17.86 18.92
N ARG A 60 -1.33 16.58 19.31
CA ARG A 60 -0.94 16.22 20.68
C ARG A 60 0.40 16.83 21.09
N LEU A 61 1.40 16.82 20.20
CA LEU A 61 2.69 17.45 20.48
C LEU A 61 2.62 18.96 20.67
N ARG A 62 1.60 19.64 20.12
CA ARG A 62 1.43 21.09 20.25
C ARG A 62 0.54 21.47 21.43
N ASN A 63 -0.51 20.70 21.65
CA ASN A 63 -1.63 21.09 22.49
C ASN A 63 -1.83 20.20 23.73
N ASP A 64 -1.08 19.10 23.87
CA ASP A 64 -1.17 18.18 25.01
C ASP A 64 0.17 18.14 25.79
N PRO A 65 0.32 18.95 26.86
CA PRO A 65 1.51 18.96 27.70
C PRO A 65 1.79 17.62 28.38
N ALA A 66 0.75 16.84 28.72
CA ALA A 66 0.94 15.54 29.35
C ALA A 66 1.52 14.52 28.37
N TYR A 67 1.13 14.60 27.09
CA TYR A 67 1.75 13.80 26.03
C TYR A 67 3.23 14.13 25.85
N ILE A 68 3.61 15.41 25.88
CA ILE A 68 5.03 15.84 25.83
C ILE A 68 5.79 15.33 27.05
N GLU A 69 5.25 15.49 28.27
CA GLU A 69 5.88 15.03 29.49
C GLU A 69 6.11 13.51 29.49
N LYS A 70 5.10 12.76 29.04
CA LYS A 70 5.21 11.31 28.87
C LYS A 70 6.37 10.96 27.94
N LEU A 71 6.44 11.59 26.76
CA LEU A 71 7.51 11.36 25.80
C LEU A 71 8.89 11.73 26.38
N ALA A 72 8.98 12.85 27.10
CA ALA A 72 10.20 13.29 27.76
C ALA A 72 10.72 12.27 28.78
N ARG A 73 9.82 11.69 29.59
CA ARG A 73 10.16 10.68 30.59
C ARG A 73 10.50 9.32 29.98
N GLU A 74 9.69 8.85 29.03
CA GLU A 74 9.80 7.49 28.48
C GLU A 74 10.91 7.35 27.44
N GLU A 75 10.99 8.27 26.47
CA GLU A 75 11.95 8.18 25.36
C GLU A 75 13.29 8.82 25.70
N TYR A 76 13.28 9.91 26.48
CA TYR A 76 14.48 10.69 26.77
C TYR A 76 14.97 10.57 28.22
N GLY A 77 14.23 9.88 29.10
CA GLY A 77 14.59 9.71 30.51
C GLY A 77 14.68 11.04 31.29
N LEU A 78 14.03 12.09 30.80
CA LEU A 78 14.05 13.41 31.42
C LEU A 78 13.17 13.41 32.68
N VAL A 79 13.64 14.13 33.70
CA VAL A 79 12.93 14.34 34.96
C VAL A 79 12.82 15.83 35.26
N ARG A 80 11.77 16.21 35.97
CA ARG A 80 11.55 17.63 36.33
C ARG A 80 12.52 18.04 37.43
N GLU A 81 12.86 19.33 37.50
CA GLU A 81 13.59 19.85 38.66
C GLU A 81 12.83 19.54 39.96
N GLY A 82 13.54 19.00 40.95
CA GLY A 82 12.98 18.57 42.24
C GLY A 82 12.52 17.11 42.29
N GLU A 83 12.55 16.35 41.19
CA GLU A 83 12.24 14.91 41.21
C GLU A 83 13.44 14.04 41.59
N THR A 84 13.19 12.95 42.32
CA THR A 84 14.22 11.98 42.74
C THR A 84 14.19 10.73 41.87
N VAL A 85 15.31 10.40 41.22
CA VAL A 85 15.44 9.18 40.41
C VAL A 85 15.78 8.00 41.31
N LEU A 86 14.88 7.01 41.40
CA LEU A 86 15.14 5.75 42.09
C LEU A 86 15.81 4.76 41.14
N LYS A 87 17.10 4.46 41.36
CA LYS A 87 17.81 3.38 40.67
C LYS A 87 17.86 2.14 41.54
N PHE A 88 17.30 1.03 41.07
CA PHE A 88 17.38 -0.24 41.77
C PHE A 88 18.68 -0.97 41.40
N PRO A 89 19.40 -1.56 42.38
CA PRO A 89 20.59 -2.35 42.08
C PRO A 89 20.20 -3.58 41.26
N SER A 90 21.00 -3.92 40.25
CA SER A 90 20.86 -5.17 39.52
C SER A 90 21.08 -6.34 40.47
N ARG A 91 20.08 -7.22 40.58
CA ARG A 91 20.18 -8.43 41.39
C ARG A 91 21.33 -9.28 40.83
N PRO A 92 22.38 -9.58 41.63
CA PRO A 92 23.42 -10.49 41.17
C PRO A 92 22.78 -11.86 40.87
N LYS A 93 23.10 -12.41 39.70
CA LYS A 93 22.73 -13.77 39.32
C LYS A 93 23.57 -14.78 40.10
#